data_AF-A0A7S0H4U2-F1
#
_entry.id   AF-A0A7S0H4U2-F1
#
_cell.length_a   1.000
_cell.length_b   1.000
_cell.length_c   1.000
_cell.angle_alpha   90.00
_cell.angle_beta   90.00
_cell.angle_gamma   90.00
#
_symmetry.space_group_name_H-M   'P 1'
#
loop_
_entity.id
_entity.type
_entity.pdbx_description
1 polymer ?
#
loop_
_entity_poly.entity_id
_entity_poly.type
_entity_poly.pdbx_seq_one_letter_code
_entity_poly.pdbx_strand_id
1 'polypeptide(L)'
;VTYTPTSSLCPQRNPRESLPQPNELTSKMMKNVSLIASVAVNAILVIGLVVAYSGSSNVAAPVAGRTMAFSRTVTPAPTFRSAIANAYCEEVVDPTNNVRYETMSYMPDFNERDQEAQIDYMIRNGLIPCVEFDSQGTTFRENSRMPNYYDGRYWTMWKLPMFGATDARQVMQEVRECQRNNPKAYIRILGFDNIKQVQCMGFLVAKPSGGGGYSW
;
A
#
# COMPACT_ATOMS: atom_id res chain seq x y z
N VAL A 1 -17.10 -23.95 -75.51
CA VAL A 1 -17.04 -25.42 -75.70
C VAL A 1 -15.98 -25.95 -74.75
N THR A 2 -16.37 -26.91 -73.92
CA THR A 2 -15.59 -27.54 -72.87
C THR A 2 -14.64 -28.63 -73.40
N TYR A 3 -13.69 -29.01 -72.53
CA TYR A 3 -12.87 -30.24 -72.47
C TYR A 3 -11.61 -30.35 -73.34
N THR A 4 -10.47 -30.59 -72.68
CA THR A 4 -9.67 -31.85 -72.62
C THR A 4 -8.29 -31.56 -71.95
N PRO A 5 -7.38 -32.53 -71.70
CA PRO A 5 -7.45 -33.56 -70.68
C PRO A 5 -6.14 -33.68 -69.83
N THR A 6 -6.16 -34.58 -68.86
CA THR A 6 -5.08 -35.00 -67.94
C THR A 6 -4.03 -35.93 -68.57
N SER A 7 -2.75 -35.83 -68.14
CA SER A 7 -1.77 -36.94 -68.02
C SER A 7 -0.52 -36.46 -67.24
N SER A 8 -0.33 -36.95 -66.01
CA SER A 8 0.63 -38.00 -65.56
C SER A 8 2.11 -37.58 -65.55
N LEU A 9 2.67 -37.37 -64.35
CA LEU A 9 4.11 -37.19 -64.11
C LEU A 9 4.63 -38.25 -63.12
N CYS A 10 5.84 -38.71 -63.43
CA CYS A 10 6.67 -39.77 -62.84
C CYS A 10 6.88 -39.74 -61.32
N PRO A 11 7.31 -40.87 -60.71
CA PRO A 11 7.57 -41.00 -59.28
C PRO A 11 8.98 -40.55 -58.92
N GLN A 12 9.14 -39.91 -57.76
CA GLN A 12 10.44 -39.64 -57.15
C GLN A 12 10.47 -40.08 -55.68
N ARG A 13 11.68 -40.51 -55.32
CA ARG A 13 12.09 -41.44 -54.28
C ARG A 13 12.24 -40.75 -52.92
N ASN A 14 11.87 -41.45 -51.84
CA ASN A 14 12.12 -41.07 -50.44
C ASN A 14 13.62 -40.82 -50.16
N PRO A 15 13.94 -39.85 -49.27
CA PRO A 15 14.93 -40.16 -48.25
C PRO A 15 14.63 -39.56 -46.85
N ARG A 16 14.93 -40.40 -45.85
CA ARG A 16 15.39 -40.13 -44.47
C ARG A 16 14.36 -39.93 -43.34
N GLU A 17 14.56 -40.78 -42.34
CA GLU A 17 13.98 -40.80 -40.98
C GLU A 17 14.17 -39.47 -40.24
N SER A 18 13.13 -39.05 -39.50
CA SER A 18 13.18 -37.94 -38.54
C SER A 18 12.94 -38.44 -37.12
N LEU A 19 13.88 -38.13 -36.22
CA LEU A 19 13.88 -38.41 -34.77
C LEU A 19 12.66 -37.81 -34.03
N PRO A 20 12.17 -38.43 -32.93
CA PRO A 20 11.04 -37.91 -32.16
C PRO A 20 11.43 -36.70 -31.29
N GLN A 21 10.51 -35.72 -31.20
CA GLN A 21 10.66 -34.44 -30.51
C GLN A 21 10.59 -34.56 -28.96
N PRO A 22 11.33 -33.74 -28.19
CA PRO A 22 11.63 -33.96 -26.75
C PRO A 22 10.52 -33.58 -25.74
N ASN A 23 9.29 -33.36 -26.19
CA ASN A 23 8.24 -32.64 -25.45
C ASN A 23 7.06 -33.49 -24.95
N GLU A 24 7.03 -34.81 -25.19
CA GLU A 24 6.00 -35.70 -24.62
C GLU A 24 6.41 -36.38 -23.30
N LEU A 25 7.70 -36.62 -23.07
CA LEU A 25 8.19 -37.35 -21.88
C LEU A 25 8.10 -36.49 -20.60
N THR A 26 8.34 -35.19 -20.74
CA THR A 26 8.32 -34.22 -19.64
C THR A 26 6.90 -33.96 -19.11
N SER A 27 5.89 -33.95 -19.99
CA SER A 27 4.48 -33.78 -19.62
C SER A 27 3.92 -34.97 -18.85
N LYS A 28 4.35 -36.20 -19.19
CA LYS A 28 3.97 -37.43 -18.46
C LYS A 28 4.69 -37.54 -17.10
N MET A 29 5.94 -37.09 -16.99
CA MET A 29 6.65 -37.06 -15.69
C MET A 29 6.06 -36.04 -14.71
N MET A 30 5.63 -34.85 -15.18
CA MET A 30 5.10 -33.81 -14.27
C MET A 30 3.73 -34.18 -13.65
N LYS A 31 2.87 -34.91 -14.36
CA LYS A 31 1.56 -35.34 -13.83
C LYS A 31 1.68 -36.38 -12.71
N ASN A 32 2.67 -37.26 -12.80
CA ASN A 32 2.88 -38.30 -11.79
C ASN A 32 3.43 -37.72 -10.49
N VAL A 33 4.33 -36.73 -10.56
CA VAL A 33 4.90 -36.06 -9.37
C VAL A 33 3.84 -35.30 -8.55
N SER A 34 2.86 -34.68 -9.22
CA SER A 34 1.77 -33.96 -8.56
C SER A 34 0.82 -34.89 -7.78
N LEU A 35 0.61 -36.12 -8.24
CA LEU A 35 -0.28 -37.09 -7.59
C LEU A 35 0.33 -37.69 -6.31
N ILE A 36 1.66 -37.87 -6.26
CA ILE A 36 2.36 -38.43 -5.09
C ILE A 36 2.46 -37.43 -3.94
N ALA A 37 2.57 -36.13 -4.26
CA ALA A 37 2.66 -35.07 -3.26
C ALA A 37 1.35 -34.91 -2.44
N SER A 38 0.18 -35.19 -3.02
CA SER A 38 -1.12 -35.02 -2.34
C SER A 38 -1.46 -36.15 -1.34
N VAL A 39 -0.93 -37.36 -1.55
CA VAL A 39 -1.16 -38.51 -0.65
C VAL A 39 -0.31 -38.41 0.62
N ALA A 40 0.93 -37.88 0.53
CA ALA A 40 1.84 -37.76 1.66
C ALA A 40 1.38 -36.73 2.72
N VAL A 41 0.72 -35.65 2.30
CA VAL A 41 0.25 -34.59 3.21
C VAL A 41 -0.93 -35.06 4.08
N ASN A 42 -1.80 -35.91 3.54
CA ASN A 42 -3.00 -36.39 4.25
C ASN A 42 -2.71 -37.51 5.25
N ALA A 43 -1.64 -38.29 5.08
CA ALA A 43 -1.26 -39.35 6.04
C ALA A 43 -0.63 -38.81 7.33
N ILE A 44 0.06 -37.66 7.26
CA ILE A 44 0.73 -37.04 8.41
C ILE A 44 -0.28 -36.40 9.39
N LEU A 45 -1.46 -35.98 8.91
CA LEU A 45 -2.50 -35.36 9.74
C LEU A 45 -3.24 -36.36 10.65
N VAL A 46 -3.26 -37.65 10.29
CA VAL A 46 -4.02 -38.69 11.02
C VAL A 46 -3.22 -39.35 12.14
N ILE A 47 -1.89 -39.31 12.10
CA ILE A 47 -1.01 -39.95 13.10
C ILE A 47 -0.71 -39.00 14.28
N GLY A 48 -0.73 -37.68 14.08
CA GLY A 48 -0.49 -36.69 15.14
C GLY A 48 -1.61 -36.58 16.19
N LEU A 49 -2.84 -37.01 15.87
CA LEU A 49 -4.01 -36.86 16.75
C LEU A 49 -4.19 -38.00 17.76
N VAL A 50 -3.47 -39.13 17.61
CA VAL A 50 -3.67 -40.33 18.44
C VAL A 50 -2.68 -40.43 19.61
N VAL A 51 -1.63 -39.61 19.66
CA VAL A 51 -0.59 -39.66 20.72
C VAL A 51 -0.90 -38.73 21.92
N ALA A 52 -1.95 -37.91 21.85
CA ALA A 52 -2.31 -36.98 22.93
C ALA A 52 -3.25 -37.55 24.01
N TYR A 53 -3.69 -38.81 23.87
CA TYR A 53 -4.60 -39.45 24.84
C TYR A 53 -4.04 -40.79 25.30
N SER A 54 -3.07 -40.75 26.21
CA SER A 54 -2.71 -41.86 27.08
C SER A 54 -2.42 -41.28 28.45
N GLY A 55 -3.50 -41.07 29.21
CA GLY A 55 -3.46 -40.55 30.57
C GLY A 55 -2.65 -41.46 31.48
N SER A 56 -1.61 -40.89 32.09
CA SER A 56 -0.84 -41.54 33.15
C SER A 56 -1.67 -41.54 34.44
N SER A 57 -1.97 -42.74 34.95
CA SER A 57 -2.72 -42.95 36.19
C SER A 57 -1.76 -42.88 37.37
N ASN A 58 -1.76 -41.76 38.11
CA ASN A 58 -1.07 -41.68 39.40
C ASN A 58 -1.98 -42.24 40.50
N VAL A 59 -1.75 -43.49 40.87
CA VAL A 59 -2.37 -44.18 42.01
C VAL A 59 -1.56 -43.92 43.29
N ALA A 60 -1.66 -42.73 43.86
CA ALA A 60 -1.30 -42.45 45.26
C ALA A 60 -1.55 -40.96 45.59
N ALA A 61 -2.69 -40.64 46.19
CA ALA A 61 -2.88 -39.40 46.93
C ALA A 61 -3.79 -39.66 48.14
N PRO A 62 -3.42 -39.20 49.34
CA PRO A 62 -4.21 -39.43 50.55
C PRO A 62 -5.49 -38.58 50.54
N VAL A 63 -6.57 -39.17 51.05
CA VAL A 63 -7.88 -38.50 51.24
C VAL A 63 -7.74 -37.43 52.32
N ALA A 64 -7.64 -36.17 51.90
CA ALA A 64 -7.75 -35.00 52.78
C ALA A 64 -9.22 -34.54 52.84
N GLY A 65 -9.71 -34.32 54.06
CA GLY A 65 -11.12 -33.99 54.35
C GLY A 65 -11.61 -32.75 53.59
N ARG A 66 -12.78 -32.89 52.94
CA ARG A 66 -13.44 -31.80 52.22
C ARG A 66 -14.16 -30.89 53.21
N THR A 67 -13.56 -29.76 53.56
CA THR A 67 -14.31 -28.58 54.01
C THR A 67 -14.88 -27.88 52.77
N MET A 68 -16.20 -27.88 52.63
CA MET A 68 -16.88 -27.17 51.54
C MET A 68 -16.85 -25.66 51.84
N ALA A 69 -15.86 -24.95 51.31
CA ALA A 69 -15.90 -23.49 51.25
C ALA A 69 -16.86 -23.09 50.12
N PHE A 70 -18.02 -22.50 50.47
CA PHE A 70 -18.90 -21.86 49.50
C PHE A 70 -18.28 -20.52 49.08
N SER A 71 -17.34 -20.56 48.15
CA SER A 71 -16.92 -19.35 47.43
C SER A 71 -18.01 -19.02 46.42
N ARG A 72 -18.91 -18.11 46.78
CA ARG A 72 -19.76 -17.44 45.79
C ARG A 72 -18.86 -16.54 44.96
N THR A 73 -18.39 -17.00 43.82
CA THR A 73 -17.79 -16.12 42.81
C THR A 73 -18.87 -15.14 42.38
N VAL A 74 -18.86 -13.94 42.94
CA VAL A 74 -19.66 -12.83 42.42
C VAL A 74 -18.96 -12.43 41.13
N THR A 75 -19.38 -12.99 40.00
CA THR A 75 -19.12 -12.35 38.72
C THR A 75 -19.76 -10.97 38.80
N PRO A 76 -18.98 -9.87 38.76
CA PRO A 76 -19.57 -8.55 38.72
C PRO A 76 -20.55 -8.52 37.55
N ALA A 77 -21.76 -8.00 37.78
CA ALA A 77 -22.68 -7.74 36.69
C ALA A 77 -21.94 -6.92 35.63
N PRO A 78 -22.11 -7.22 34.33
CA PRO A 78 -21.53 -6.39 33.29
C PRO A 78 -21.96 -4.96 33.59
N THR A 79 -20.99 -4.07 33.82
CA THR A 79 -21.28 -2.65 33.90
C THR A 79 -22.05 -2.31 32.63
N PHE A 80 -23.13 -1.52 32.76
CA PHE A 80 -24.08 -1.14 31.69
C PHE A 80 -23.42 -0.74 30.35
N ARG A 81 -22.11 -0.45 30.37
CA ARG A 81 -21.28 -0.15 29.21
C ARG A 81 -20.90 -1.36 28.35
N SER A 82 -20.81 -2.60 28.84
CA SER A 82 -20.00 -3.61 28.13
C SER A 82 -20.63 -4.23 26.87
N ALA A 83 -21.96 -4.17 26.68
CA ALA A 83 -22.60 -4.70 25.46
C ALA A 83 -22.83 -3.62 24.39
N ILE A 84 -23.09 -2.37 24.81
CA ILE A 84 -23.30 -1.24 23.89
C ILE A 84 -21.98 -0.54 23.53
N ALA A 85 -20.96 -0.56 24.40
CA ALA A 85 -19.66 0.03 24.10
C ALA A 85 -18.90 -0.68 22.96
N ASN A 86 -19.18 -1.96 22.70
CA ASN A 86 -18.61 -2.67 21.55
C ASN A 86 -19.33 -2.34 20.23
N ALA A 87 -20.55 -1.78 20.29
CA ALA A 87 -21.30 -1.33 19.10
C ALA A 87 -21.01 0.13 18.74
N TYR A 88 -20.52 0.90 19.71
CA TYR A 88 -19.96 2.24 19.54
C TYR A 88 -18.51 2.24 20.04
N CYS A 89 -17.62 1.52 19.34
CA CYS A 89 -16.23 1.97 19.31
C CYS A 89 -16.25 3.30 18.57
N GLU A 90 -16.54 4.38 19.30
CA GLU A 90 -16.25 5.73 18.87
C GLU A 90 -14.75 5.73 18.50
N GLU A 91 -14.45 5.83 17.21
CA GLU A 91 -13.08 5.92 16.75
C GLU A 91 -12.57 7.30 17.19
N VAL A 92 -11.90 7.31 18.34
CA VAL A 92 -11.33 8.53 18.90
C VAL A 92 -10.15 8.93 18.04
N VAL A 93 -10.24 10.10 17.40
CA VAL A 93 -9.15 10.68 16.61
C VAL A 93 -7.94 10.93 17.52
N ASP A 94 -6.76 10.50 17.09
CA ASP A 94 -5.50 10.78 17.81
C ASP A 94 -5.22 12.29 17.80
N PRO A 95 -5.14 12.95 18.97
CA PRO A 95 -4.88 14.39 19.04
C PRO A 95 -3.41 14.76 18.75
N THR A 96 -2.49 13.80 18.74
CA THR A 96 -1.04 14.05 18.67
C THR A 96 -0.46 13.67 17.30
N ASN A 97 -0.89 12.54 16.73
CA ASN A 97 -0.35 12.03 15.46
C ASN A 97 -1.24 12.36 14.25
N ASN A 98 -1.87 13.53 14.25
CA ASN A 98 -2.87 13.91 13.26
C ASN A 98 -2.63 15.31 12.68
N VAL A 99 -1.35 15.66 12.47
CA VAL A 99 -0.97 16.95 11.86
C VAL A 99 -1.40 16.98 10.39
N ARG A 100 -1.93 18.13 9.96
CA ARG A 100 -2.51 18.33 8.63
C ARG A 100 -1.80 19.48 7.91
N TYR A 101 -1.90 19.46 6.58
CA TYR A 101 -1.15 20.34 5.67
C TYR A 101 -2.08 21.00 4.65
N GLU A 102 -3.23 21.48 5.13
CA GLU A 102 -4.28 22.10 4.32
C GLU A 102 -4.95 21.14 3.31
N THR A 103 -5.28 21.63 2.11
CA THR A 103 -6.03 20.92 1.08
C THR A 103 -5.44 19.54 0.80
N MET A 104 -6.33 18.53 0.68
CA MET A 104 -6.02 17.11 0.43
C MET A 104 -5.31 16.36 1.56
N SER A 105 -4.87 17.02 2.63
CA SER A 105 -4.16 16.34 3.72
C SER A 105 -5.01 15.39 4.59
N TYR A 106 -6.34 15.40 4.44
CA TYR A 106 -7.27 14.43 5.07
C TYR A 106 -7.50 13.17 4.24
N MET A 107 -7.11 13.19 2.96
CA MET A 107 -7.23 12.02 2.09
C MET A 107 -6.12 11.02 2.40
N PRO A 108 -6.24 9.76 1.92
CA PRO A 108 -5.10 8.86 1.87
C PRO A 108 -3.92 9.51 1.15
N ASP A 109 -2.70 9.19 1.58
CA ASP A 109 -1.48 9.73 0.96
C ASP A 109 -1.49 9.40 -0.55
N PHE A 110 -1.23 10.41 -1.37
CA PHE A 110 -1.28 10.26 -2.82
C PHE A 110 -0.08 9.50 -3.34
N ASN A 111 -0.36 8.52 -4.22
CA ASN A 111 0.68 7.94 -5.05
C ASN A 111 1.09 8.94 -6.16
N GLU A 112 2.19 8.63 -6.85
CA GLU A 112 2.73 9.50 -7.90
C GLU A 112 1.73 9.79 -9.04
N ARG A 113 0.87 8.85 -9.41
CA ARG A 113 -0.14 9.06 -10.47
C ARG A 113 -1.22 10.04 -10.03
N ASP A 114 -1.63 9.97 -8.77
CA ASP A 114 -2.61 10.91 -8.20
C ASP A 114 -2.02 12.32 -8.13
N GLN A 115 -0.74 12.44 -7.75
CA GLN A 115 -0.01 13.70 -7.75
C GLN A 115 0.11 14.28 -9.18
N GLU A 116 0.50 13.48 -10.16
CA GLU A 116 0.53 13.86 -11.58
C GLU A 116 -0.85 14.35 -12.05
N ALA A 117 -1.93 13.66 -11.69
CA ALA A 117 -3.29 14.05 -12.07
C ALA A 117 -3.71 15.41 -11.49
N GLN A 118 -3.30 15.74 -10.26
CA GLN A 118 -3.54 17.06 -9.67
C GLN A 118 -2.74 18.17 -10.36
N ILE A 119 -1.50 17.88 -10.77
CA ILE A 119 -0.68 18.83 -11.51
C ILE A 119 -1.24 19.03 -12.93
N ASP A 120 -1.67 17.97 -13.59
CA ASP A 120 -2.35 18.05 -14.89
C ASP A 120 -3.65 18.86 -14.79
N TYR A 121 -4.36 18.79 -13.66
CA TYR A 121 -5.48 19.67 -13.39
C TYR A 121 -5.03 21.14 -13.28
N MET A 122 -3.94 21.45 -12.56
CA MET A 122 -3.40 22.81 -12.50
C MET A 122 -3.08 23.36 -13.90
N ILE A 123 -2.32 22.60 -14.70
CA ILE A 123 -1.88 23.00 -16.05
C ILE A 123 -3.07 23.22 -16.98
N ARG A 124 -4.07 22.33 -16.97
CA ARG A 124 -5.28 22.48 -17.79
C ARG A 124 -6.12 23.71 -17.45
N ASN A 125 -6.06 24.17 -16.21
CA ASN A 125 -6.73 25.41 -15.79
C ASN A 125 -5.87 26.67 -16.01
N GLY A 126 -4.71 26.55 -16.65
CA GLY A 126 -3.80 27.66 -16.90
C GLY A 126 -3.08 28.17 -15.64
N LEU A 127 -3.06 27.38 -14.56
CA LEU A 127 -2.30 27.70 -13.36
C LEU A 127 -0.83 27.39 -13.58
N ILE A 128 0.05 28.17 -12.95
CA ILE A 128 1.50 28.03 -13.03
C ILE A 128 1.97 27.22 -11.81
N PRO A 129 2.47 25.98 -11.99
CA PRO A 129 2.97 25.17 -10.88
C PRO A 129 4.26 25.74 -10.28
N CYS A 130 4.42 25.60 -8.98
CA CYS A 130 5.63 25.98 -8.25
C CYS A 130 5.88 24.98 -7.12
N VAL A 131 7.14 24.61 -6.90
CA VAL A 131 7.52 23.69 -5.83
C VAL A 131 8.08 24.51 -4.66
N GLU A 132 7.65 24.19 -3.45
CA GLU A 132 8.19 24.76 -2.22
C GLU A 132 8.55 23.65 -1.23
N PHE A 133 9.54 23.92 -0.40
CA PHE A 133 10.00 23.00 0.62
C PHE A 133 10.34 23.70 1.93
N ASP A 134 10.17 22.99 3.04
CA ASP A 134 10.49 23.47 4.37
C ASP A 134 10.90 22.32 5.31
N SER A 135 11.73 22.62 6.30
CA SER A 135 12.17 21.63 7.28
C SER A 135 11.17 21.39 8.42
N GLN A 136 10.33 22.38 8.75
CA GLN A 136 9.43 22.34 9.90
C GLN A 136 8.02 21.87 9.51
N GLY A 137 7.51 22.34 8.37
CA GLY A 137 6.22 21.95 7.83
C GLY A 137 5.01 22.47 8.63
N THR A 138 5.20 23.36 9.60
CA THR A 138 4.14 23.88 10.47
C THR A 138 4.22 25.39 10.63
N THR A 139 3.06 26.00 10.87
CA THR A 139 2.94 27.41 11.25
C THR A 139 3.17 27.56 12.75
N PHE A 140 3.83 28.63 13.18
CA PHE A 140 4.08 28.95 14.59
C PHE A 140 4.03 30.47 14.82
N ARG A 141 4.27 30.93 16.05
CA ARG A 141 4.24 32.36 16.41
C ARG A 141 5.40 32.69 17.35
N GLU A 142 6.44 33.28 16.79
CA GLU A 142 7.63 33.75 17.49
C GLU A 142 7.71 35.28 17.46
N ASN A 143 7.53 35.88 16.28
CA ASN A 143 7.85 37.30 16.06
C ASN A 143 6.73 38.26 16.47
N SER A 144 5.45 37.84 16.37
CA SER A 144 4.32 38.69 16.78
C SER A 144 3.08 37.88 17.15
N ARG A 145 2.25 38.47 18.01
CA ARG A 145 0.95 37.95 18.43
C ARG A 145 -0.24 38.77 17.92
N MET A 146 -0.02 39.74 17.03
CA MET A 146 -1.10 40.51 16.41
C MET A 146 -2.04 39.60 15.60
N PRO A 147 -3.35 39.94 15.50
CA PRO A 147 -4.30 39.19 14.70
C PRO A 147 -3.78 38.96 13.26
N ASN A 148 -4.02 37.76 12.71
CA ASN A 148 -3.62 37.34 11.37
C ASN A 148 -2.10 37.31 11.07
N TYR A 149 -1.25 37.50 12.09
CA TYR A 149 0.19 37.28 11.97
C TYR A 149 0.59 35.89 12.47
N TYR A 150 1.25 35.15 11.58
CA TYR A 150 1.83 33.84 11.86
C TYR A 150 3.16 33.66 11.10
N ASP A 151 4.11 33.01 11.76
CA ASP A 151 5.41 32.58 11.23
C ASP A 151 5.29 31.19 10.59
N GLY A 152 6.18 30.83 9.66
CA GLY A 152 6.17 29.51 9.01
C GLY A 152 5.11 29.33 7.90
N ARG A 153 4.41 30.40 7.50
CA ARG A 153 3.47 30.37 6.36
C ARG A 153 4.19 30.23 5.01
N TYR A 154 5.29 30.94 4.87
CA TYR A 154 6.14 30.91 3.67
C TYR A 154 7.17 29.81 3.79
N TRP A 155 7.30 29.02 2.73
CA TRP A 155 8.31 27.98 2.60
C TRP A 155 9.37 28.43 1.58
N THR A 156 10.47 27.71 1.49
CA THR A 156 11.53 28.05 0.54
C THR A 156 11.13 27.60 -0.86
N MET A 157 11.20 28.51 -1.83
CA MET A 157 10.91 28.20 -3.23
C MET A 157 12.00 27.30 -3.82
N TRP A 158 11.60 26.23 -4.51
CA TRP A 158 12.50 25.40 -5.31
C TRP A 158 12.58 25.95 -6.73
N LYS A 159 13.75 26.49 -7.10
CA LYS A 159 13.98 27.17 -8.37
C LYS A 159 12.97 28.32 -8.58
N LEU A 160 12.24 28.32 -9.70
CA LEU A 160 11.25 29.33 -10.07
C LEU A 160 9.92 28.65 -10.44
N PRO A 161 8.78 29.37 -10.41
CA PRO A 161 7.53 28.87 -10.96
C PRO A 161 7.73 28.39 -12.40
N MET A 162 7.14 27.25 -12.74
CA MET A 162 7.37 26.55 -14.00
C MET A 162 6.51 27.16 -15.11
N PHE A 163 6.85 28.38 -15.52
CA PHE A 163 6.15 29.11 -16.57
C PHE A 163 6.13 28.32 -17.89
N GLY A 164 4.95 28.16 -18.47
CA GLY A 164 4.78 27.41 -19.71
C GLY A 164 4.91 25.89 -19.57
N ALA A 165 4.83 25.34 -18.35
CA ALA A 165 4.75 23.90 -18.15
C ALA A 165 3.54 23.30 -18.88
N THR A 166 3.78 22.27 -19.68
CA THR A 166 2.76 21.55 -20.46
C THR A 166 2.59 20.09 -20.05
N ASP A 167 3.52 19.56 -19.25
CA ASP A 167 3.58 18.15 -18.85
C ASP A 167 3.82 18.04 -17.33
N ALA A 168 2.88 17.43 -16.61
CA ALA A 168 3.00 17.20 -15.16
C ALA A 168 4.23 16.39 -14.78
N ARG A 169 4.74 15.52 -15.67
CA ARG A 169 5.92 14.70 -15.39
C ARG A 169 7.18 15.54 -15.19
N GLN A 170 7.29 16.68 -15.88
CA GLN A 170 8.41 17.62 -15.69
C GLN A 170 8.36 18.25 -14.30
N VAL A 171 7.15 18.61 -13.83
CA VAL A 171 6.94 19.12 -12.46
C VAL A 171 7.30 18.04 -11.43
N MET A 172 6.89 16.79 -11.67
CA MET A 172 7.26 15.68 -10.79
C MET A 172 8.77 15.37 -10.79
N GLN A 173 9.47 15.56 -11.91
CA GLN A 173 10.94 15.45 -11.94
C GLN A 173 11.58 16.48 -11.01
N GLU A 174 11.08 17.72 -10.99
CA GLU A 174 11.55 18.77 -10.09
C GLU A 174 11.28 18.44 -8.62
N VAL A 175 10.12 17.86 -8.30
CA VAL A 175 9.84 17.36 -6.94
C VAL A 175 10.86 16.30 -6.53
N ARG A 176 11.16 15.33 -7.41
CA ARG A 176 12.15 14.28 -7.13
C ARG A 176 13.57 14.85 -6.98
N GLU A 177 13.92 15.91 -7.71
CA GLU A 177 15.18 16.64 -7.53
C GLU A 177 15.23 17.39 -6.20
N CYS A 178 14.15 18.08 -5.85
CA CYS A 178 14.01 18.79 -4.58
C CYS A 178 14.16 17.83 -3.40
N GLN A 179 13.51 16.67 -3.47
CA GLN A 179 13.56 15.63 -2.44
C GLN A 179 14.95 15.01 -2.30
N ARG A 180 15.65 14.76 -3.42
CA ARG A 180 17.03 14.26 -3.39
C ARG A 180 18.00 15.23 -2.71
N ASN A 181 17.82 16.53 -2.93
CA ASN A 181 18.66 17.56 -2.31
C ASN A 181 18.25 17.88 -0.87
N ASN A 182 16.98 17.66 -0.52
CA ASN A 182 16.40 18.00 0.78
C ASN A 182 15.62 16.80 1.37
N PRO A 183 16.28 15.68 1.71
CA PRO A 183 15.59 14.44 2.13
C PRO A 183 14.82 14.57 3.45
N LYS A 184 15.12 15.59 4.25
CA LYS A 184 14.46 15.89 5.53
C LYS A 184 13.47 17.05 5.44
N ALA A 185 13.07 17.45 4.23
CA ALA A 185 12.10 18.51 4.04
C ALA A 185 10.71 17.97 3.72
N TYR A 186 9.71 18.72 4.15
CA TYR A 186 8.37 18.69 3.57
C TYR A 186 8.41 19.37 2.20
N ILE A 187 7.68 18.84 1.23
CA ILE A 187 7.61 19.40 -0.12
C ILE A 187 6.14 19.53 -0.51
N ARG A 188 5.76 20.69 -1.02
CA ARG A 188 4.42 20.98 -1.53
C ARG A 188 4.50 21.57 -2.93
N ILE A 189 3.42 21.38 -3.69
CA ILE A 189 3.23 22.06 -4.98
C ILE A 189 2.14 23.11 -4.80
N LEU A 190 2.37 24.29 -5.38
CA LEU A 190 1.43 25.40 -5.45
C LEU A 190 1.05 25.67 -6.92
N GLY A 191 -0.15 26.19 -7.13
CA GLY A 191 -0.64 26.65 -8.45
C GLY A 191 -1.06 28.11 -8.38
N PHE A 192 -0.39 28.96 -9.17
CA PHE A 192 -0.65 30.39 -9.24
C PHE A 192 -1.52 30.77 -10.44
N ASP A 193 -2.48 31.66 -10.23
CA ASP A 193 -3.27 32.31 -11.28
C ASP A 193 -2.74 33.74 -11.48
N ASN A 194 -2.14 33.99 -12.64
CA ASN A 194 -1.56 35.29 -12.97
C ASN A 194 -2.61 36.36 -13.30
N ILE A 195 -3.83 35.96 -13.68
CA ILE A 195 -4.93 36.88 -13.98
C ILE A 195 -5.54 37.40 -12.68
N LYS A 196 -5.81 36.49 -11.74
CA LYS A 196 -6.36 36.85 -10.42
C LYS A 196 -5.30 37.30 -9.42
N GLN A 197 -4.02 37.07 -9.71
CA GLN A 197 -2.87 37.39 -8.85
C GLN A 197 -2.94 36.69 -7.48
N VAL A 198 -3.37 35.42 -7.47
CA VAL A 198 -3.50 34.63 -6.24
C VAL A 198 -2.93 33.22 -6.41
N GLN A 199 -2.55 32.63 -5.29
CA GLN A 199 -2.34 31.19 -5.18
C GLN A 199 -3.72 30.52 -5.13
N CYS A 200 -4.07 29.77 -6.17
CA CYS A 200 -5.38 29.14 -6.32
C CYS A 200 -5.42 27.70 -5.80
N MET A 201 -4.27 27.02 -5.77
CA MET A 201 -4.19 25.62 -5.39
C MET A 201 -2.88 25.34 -4.66
N GLY A 202 -2.89 24.37 -3.75
CA GLY A 202 -1.68 23.83 -3.17
C GLY A 202 -1.95 22.56 -2.38
N PHE A 203 -1.03 21.61 -2.44
CA PHE A 203 -1.12 20.35 -1.69
C PHE A 203 0.27 19.80 -1.38
N LEU A 204 0.37 19.04 -0.28
CA LEU A 204 1.61 18.39 0.12
C LEU A 204 1.90 17.18 -0.77
N VAL A 205 3.17 16.99 -1.13
CA VAL A 205 3.63 15.94 -2.05
C VAL A 205 4.61 14.99 -1.37
N ALA A 206 5.45 15.49 -0.47
CA ALA A 206 6.36 14.64 0.32
C ALA A 206 6.47 15.13 1.77
N LYS A 207 6.62 14.16 2.68
CA LYS A 207 6.96 14.34 4.09
C LYS A 207 8.42 13.92 4.29
N PRO A 208 9.14 14.50 5.27
CA PRO A 208 10.49 14.06 5.59
C PRO A 208 10.47 12.59 6.02
N SER A 209 11.42 11.81 5.53
CA SER A 209 11.58 10.41 5.94
C SER A 209 12.12 10.35 7.38
N GLY A 210 11.25 10.47 8.37
CA GLY A 210 11.57 10.25 9.77
C GLY A 210 11.62 8.76 10.07
N GLY A 211 12.79 8.13 9.88
CA GLY A 211 13.16 6.82 10.45
C GLY A 211 12.03 5.78 10.59
N GLY A 212 11.42 5.37 9.48
CA GLY A 212 10.39 4.32 9.52
C GLY A 212 9.59 4.23 8.22
N GLY A 213 10.08 3.41 7.29
CA GLY A 213 9.27 2.87 6.21
C GLY A 213 9.23 3.72 4.94
N TYR A 214 9.77 3.17 3.86
CA TYR A 214 9.31 3.51 2.52
C TYR A 214 7.83 3.10 2.43
N SER A 215 6.91 4.07 2.40
CA SER A 215 5.54 3.84 1.96
C SER A 215 5.22 4.82 0.84
N TRP A 216 5.35 4.30 -0.38
CA TRP A 216 4.60 4.75 -1.55
C TRP A 216 3.71 3.58 -1.98
#